data_AF-A0A2D9F4R2-F1
#
_entry.id   AF-A0A2D9F4R2-F1
#
_cell.length_a   1.000
_cell.length_b   1.000
_cell.length_c   1.000
_cell.angle_alpha   90.00
_cell.angle_beta   90.00
_cell.angle_gamma   90.00
#
_symmetry.space_group_name_H-M   'P 1'
#
loop_
_entity.id
_entity.type
_entity.pdbx_description
1 polymer ?
#
loop_
_entity_poly.entity_id
_entity_poly.type
_entity_poly.pdbx_seq_one_letter_code
_entity_poly.pdbx_strand_id
1 'polypeptide(L)'
;MTPDAPPPDLVPDRDCGGCVECCRVLQINDEEIRKPAGKLCPESSGAGCGIYDRRPGVCRGWFCGWRKLGYLPDDARPDRSGVIVNTNREDGARNCFERHYVIVRGTRAGEDFQSPAAQAVITALTRRSGLPVWLGYEDSKTLVHPREEIAHLVLNGNPPPDHLSQEIADWRQRLGPA
;
A
#
# COMPACT_ATOMS: atom_id res chain seq x y z
N MET A 1 14.18 -10.40 22.29
CA MET A 1 12.97 -9.69 22.76
C MET A 1 13.30 -8.21 22.82
N THR A 2 13.24 -7.53 21.69
CA THR A 2 13.36 -6.07 21.63
C THR A 2 12.00 -5.47 22.01
N PRO A 3 11.94 -4.51 22.94
CA PRO A 3 10.69 -3.85 23.30
C PRO A 3 10.15 -3.10 22.08
N ASP A 4 8.83 -3.13 21.95
CA ASP A 4 8.00 -2.42 20.98
C ASP A 4 8.68 -1.16 20.43
N ALA A 5 8.97 -1.17 19.12
CA ALA A 5 9.10 0.08 18.39
C ALA A 5 7.82 0.90 18.66
N PRO A 6 7.93 2.23 18.88
CA PRO A 6 6.74 3.04 19.11
C PRO A 6 5.74 2.78 17.99
N PRO A 7 4.42 2.69 18.30
CA PRO A 7 3.42 2.49 17.28
C PRO A 7 3.62 3.59 16.22
N PRO A 8 3.49 3.25 14.92
CA PRO A 8 3.63 4.24 13.87
C PRO A 8 2.71 5.42 14.17
N ASP A 9 3.05 6.62 13.71
CA ASP A 9 2.17 7.79 13.82
C ASP A 9 0.83 7.48 13.11
N LEU A 10 -0.13 6.99 13.89
CA LEU A 10 -1.47 6.68 13.41
C LEU A 10 -2.28 7.96 13.40
N VAL A 11 -3.15 8.07 12.39
CA VAL A 11 -4.12 9.15 12.34
C VAL A 11 -5.04 9.02 13.55
N PRO A 12 -5.17 10.08 14.40
CA PRO A 12 -6.07 10.09 15.53
C PRO A 12 -7.51 9.78 15.11
N ASP A 13 -8.29 9.18 16.01
CA ASP A 13 -9.72 8.89 15.87
C ASP A 13 -10.13 7.98 14.70
N ARG A 14 -9.16 7.47 13.92
CA ARG A 14 -9.41 6.37 13.00
C ARG A 14 -9.32 5.08 13.76
N ASP A 15 -10.25 4.15 13.52
CA ASP A 15 -10.16 2.80 14.03
C ASP A 15 -10.66 1.78 13.02
N CYS A 16 -10.13 0.56 13.13
CA CYS A 16 -10.52 -0.51 12.24
C CYS A 16 -12.02 -0.82 12.39
N GLY A 17 -12.63 -0.65 13.57
CA GLY A 17 -14.04 -1.02 13.82
C GLY A 17 -14.33 -2.43 13.29
N GLY A 18 -15.42 -2.58 12.53
CA GLY A 18 -15.78 -3.85 11.88
C GLY A 18 -15.04 -4.21 10.58
N CYS A 19 -14.07 -3.40 10.13
CA CYS A 19 -13.38 -3.64 8.86
C CYS A 19 -12.38 -4.80 8.97
N VAL A 20 -12.52 -5.81 8.11
CA VAL A 20 -11.67 -7.01 8.08
C VAL A 20 -10.94 -7.22 6.76
N GLU A 21 -10.94 -6.23 5.86
CA GLU A 21 -10.42 -6.40 4.49
C GLU A 21 -8.92 -6.73 4.45
N CYS A 22 -8.10 -6.10 5.30
CA CYS A 22 -6.69 -6.46 5.39
C CYS A 22 -6.45 -7.90 5.87
N CYS A 23 -7.27 -8.37 6.81
CA CYS A 23 -7.28 -9.75 7.27
C CYS A 23 -7.77 -10.73 6.21
N ARG A 24 -8.45 -10.28 5.14
CA ARG A 24 -8.86 -11.09 4.00
C ARG A 24 -7.84 -11.04 2.87
N VAL A 25 -7.47 -9.86 2.40
CA VAL A 25 -6.67 -9.68 1.19
C VAL A 25 -5.22 -10.12 1.36
N LEU A 26 -4.57 -9.77 2.48
CA LEU A 26 -3.11 -9.92 2.60
C LEU A 26 -2.66 -11.31 3.02
N GLN A 27 -1.67 -11.88 2.36
CA GLN A 27 -1.01 -13.08 2.86
C GLN A 27 -0.26 -12.78 4.17
N ILE A 28 -0.29 -13.74 5.09
CA ILE A 28 0.57 -13.75 6.28
C ILE A 28 1.32 -15.08 6.27
N ASN A 29 2.65 -15.01 6.32
CA ASN A 29 3.51 -16.17 6.42
C ASN A 29 4.47 -15.95 7.59
N ASP A 30 3.94 -16.13 8.79
CA ASP A 30 4.65 -15.97 10.06
C ASP A 30 4.64 -17.30 10.82
N GLU A 31 5.54 -17.47 11.78
CA GLU A 31 5.61 -18.68 12.60
C GLU A 31 4.35 -18.85 13.46
N GLU A 32 3.77 -17.76 13.97
CA GLU A 32 2.58 -17.78 14.82
C GLU A 32 1.28 -17.96 14.00
N ILE A 33 1.27 -17.52 12.74
CA ILE A 33 0.09 -17.60 11.88
C ILE A 33 0.45 -17.70 10.39
N ARG A 34 -0.17 -18.67 9.71
CA ARG A 34 -0.14 -18.80 8.25
C ARG A 34 -1.52 -18.57 7.68
N LYS A 35 -1.63 -17.61 6.77
CA LYS A 35 -2.89 -17.18 6.16
C LYS A 35 -2.70 -16.88 4.67
N PRO A 36 -3.34 -17.61 3.75
CA PRO A 36 -3.21 -17.33 2.32
C PRO A 36 -3.92 -16.03 1.95
N ALA A 37 -3.43 -15.32 0.92
CA ALA A 37 -4.09 -14.14 0.37
C ALA A 37 -5.54 -14.44 -0.05
N GLY A 38 -6.41 -13.43 -0.01
CA GLY A 38 -7.83 -13.53 -0.37
C GLY A 38 -8.73 -14.33 0.59
N LYS A 39 -8.18 -15.14 1.50
CA LYS A 39 -8.97 -15.86 2.51
C LYS A 39 -9.05 -15.07 3.81
N LEU A 40 -10.24 -15.03 4.39
CA LEU A 40 -10.44 -14.42 5.70
C LEU A 40 -9.61 -15.17 6.74
N CYS A 41 -8.92 -14.42 7.61
CA CYS A 41 -8.16 -14.98 8.72
C CYS A 41 -9.04 -15.92 9.57
N PRO A 42 -8.57 -17.11 9.96
CA PRO A 42 -9.34 -18.05 10.78
C PRO A 42 -9.70 -17.47 12.16
N GLU A 43 -8.89 -16.54 12.66
CA GLU A 43 -9.14 -15.83 13.92
C GLU A 43 -10.13 -14.67 13.78
N SER A 44 -10.67 -14.42 12.59
CA SER A 44 -11.64 -13.34 12.37
C SER A 44 -13.04 -13.80 12.76
N SER A 45 -13.75 -12.96 13.52
CA SER A 45 -15.19 -13.13 13.78
C SER A 45 -16.07 -12.64 12.62
N GLY A 46 -15.46 -12.14 11.53
CA GLY A 46 -16.17 -11.45 10.44
C GLY A 46 -16.37 -9.95 10.67
N ALA A 47 -16.28 -9.49 11.92
CA ALA A 47 -16.40 -8.07 12.30
C ALA A 47 -15.20 -7.60 13.16
N GLY A 48 -14.08 -8.31 13.10
CA GLY A 48 -12.88 -8.03 13.89
C GLY A 48 -12.08 -9.30 14.17
N CYS A 49 -11.03 -9.17 14.99
CA CYS A 49 -10.24 -10.32 15.43
C CYS A 49 -10.83 -10.90 16.72
N GLY A 50 -11.14 -12.19 16.74
CA GLY A 50 -11.64 -12.93 17.91
C GLY A 50 -10.58 -13.12 19.01
N ILE A 51 -9.31 -12.94 18.69
CA ILE A 51 -8.19 -12.99 19.64
C ILE A 51 -7.47 -11.64 19.75
N TYR A 52 -8.17 -10.52 19.63
CA TYR A 52 -7.57 -9.17 19.52
C TYR A 52 -6.45 -8.91 20.53
N ASP A 53 -6.65 -9.24 21.80
CA ASP A 53 -5.69 -9.03 22.89
C ASP A 53 -4.46 -9.95 22.83
N ARG A 54 -4.56 -11.05 22.08
CA ARG A 54 -3.52 -12.08 21.90
C ARG A 54 -3.04 -12.18 20.46
N ARG A 55 -3.29 -11.14 19.64
CA ARG A 55 -2.85 -11.13 18.23
C ARG A 55 -1.34 -11.36 18.11
N PRO A 56 -0.89 -12.16 17.12
CA PRO A 56 0.52 -12.32 16.78
C PRO A 56 1.24 -11.00 16.53
N GLY A 57 2.56 -10.98 16.68
CA GLY A 57 3.37 -9.76 16.51
C GLY A 57 3.16 -9.11 15.14
N VAL A 58 3.12 -9.91 14.07
CA VAL A 58 2.87 -9.45 12.70
C VAL A 58 1.53 -8.71 12.55
N CYS A 59 0.51 -9.11 13.30
CA CYS A 59 -0.81 -8.47 13.28
C CYS A 59 -0.86 -7.18 14.11
N ARG A 60 -0.06 -7.09 15.19
CA ARG A 60 0.02 -5.88 16.04
C ARG A 60 0.78 -4.75 15.37
N GLY A 61 1.86 -5.08 14.66
CA GLY A 61 2.70 -4.09 13.96
C GLY A 61 2.13 -3.60 12.63
N TRP A 62 1.04 -4.20 12.14
CA TRP A 62 0.51 -3.91 10.82
C TRP A 62 -0.65 -2.91 10.85
N PHE A 63 -0.57 -1.88 9.98
CA PHE A 63 -1.62 -0.91 9.75
C PHE A 63 -1.72 -0.56 8.25
N CYS A 64 -2.95 -0.42 7.74
CA CYS A 64 -3.18 0.03 6.37
C CYS A 64 -2.86 1.53 6.22
N GLY A 65 -2.72 1.99 4.98
CA GLY A 65 -2.48 3.39 4.66
C GLY A 65 -3.57 4.31 5.19
N TRP A 66 -4.84 3.90 5.25
CA TRP A 66 -5.90 4.72 5.86
C TRP A 66 -5.64 5.03 7.34
N ARG A 67 -5.05 4.08 8.10
CA ARG A 67 -4.67 4.30 9.50
C ARG A 67 -3.41 5.16 9.65
N LYS A 68 -2.55 5.26 8.63
CA LYS A 68 -1.23 5.93 8.68
C LYS A 68 -1.15 7.26 7.94
N LEU A 69 -1.93 7.45 6.89
CA LEU A 69 -1.81 8.57 5.96
C LEU A 69 -2.99 9.53 6.19
N GLY A 70 -2.76 10.55 7.02
CA GLY A 70 -3.78 11.54 7.39
C GLY A 70 -4.35 12.35 6.21
N TYR A 71 -3.67 12.34 5.07
CA TYR A 71 -4.15 12.97 3.86
C TYR A 71 -5.12 12.12 3.03
N LEU A 72 -5.30 10.83 3.37
CA LEU A 72 -6.34 10.01 2.74
C LEU A 72 -7.71 10.41 3.32
N PRO A 73 -8.76 10.46 2.49
CA PRO A 73 -10.10 10.78 2.95
C PRO A 73 -10.68 9.66 3.84
N ASP A 74 -11.75 9.96 4.59
CA ASP A 74 -12.34 8.99 5.53
C ASP A 74 -13.07 7.82 4.85
N ASP A 75 -13.58 8.05 3.63
CA ASP A 75 -14.17 7.01 2.78
C ASP A 75 -13.13 6.02 2.25
N ALA A 76 -11.83 6.33 2.33
CA ALA A 76 -10.73 5.42 1.99
C ALA A 76 -10.58 4.23 2.95
N ARG A 77 -11.42 4.12 4.00
CA ARG A 77 -11.46 2.92 4.83
C ARG A 77 -11.75 1.70 3.95
N PRO A 78 -11.01 0.57 4.05
CA PRO A 78 -11.04 -0.48 3.03
C PRO A 78 -12.41 -1.11 2.76
N ASP A 79 -13.21 -1.33 3.80
CA ASP A 79 -14.56 -1.89 3.65
C ASP A 79 -15.54 -0.95 2.95
N ARG A 80 -15.25 0.36 2.92
CA ARG A 80 -16.03 1.40 2.23
C ARG A 80 -15.54 1.68 0.82
N SER A 81 -14.22 1.77 0.64
CA SER A 81 -13.60 2.14 -0.64
C SER A 81 -13.37 0.95 -1.59
N GLY A 82 -13.39 -0.27 -1.07
CA GLY A 82 -13.00 -1.46 -1.84
C GLY A 82 -11.51 -1.57 -2.10
N VAL A 83 -10.67 -0.71 -1.51
CA VAL A 83 -9.21 -0.74 -1.69
C VAL A 83 -8.43 -0.71 -0.38
N ILE A 84 -7.25 -1.34 -0.37
CA ILE A 84 -6.29 -1.31 0.73
C ILE A 84 -5.03 -0.61 0.25
N VAL A 85 -4.62 0.42 0.98
CA VAL A 85 -3.33 1.07 0.74
C VAL A 85 -2.25 0.41 1.60
N ASN A 86 -1.16 -0.03 0.97
CA ASN A 86 0.03 -0.53 1.66
C ASN A 86 1.26 0.27 1.24
N THR A 87 2.18 0.48 2.17
CA THR A 87 3.52 1.00 1.88
C THR A 87 4.49 -0.15 2.04
N ASN A 88 5.27 -0.44 1.00
CA ASN A 88 6.18 -1.57 0.94
C ASN A 88 7.62 -1.08 0.75
N ARG A 89 8.56 -1.83 1.31
CA ARG A 89 9.99 -1.74 1.04
C ARG A 89 10.49 -3.13 0.70
N GLU A 90 11.14 -3.27 -0.44
CA GLU A 90 11.65 -4.55 -0.94
C GLU A 90 13.16 -4.40 -1.19
N ASP A 91 13.97 -5.06 -0.36
CA ASP A 91 15.44 -4.94 -0.46
C ASP A 91 15.99 -5.58 -1.73
N GLY A 92 15.37 -6.68 -2.18
CA GLY A 92 15.69 -7.40 -3.43
C GLY A 92 14.90 -6.92 -4.65
N ALA A 93 14.49 -5.65 -4.68
CA ALA A 93 13.70 -5.09 -5.77
C ALA A 93 14.40 -5.20 -7.13
N ARG A 94 13.63 -5.54 -8.17
CA ARG A 94 14.12 -5.65 -9.57
C ARG A 94 14.58 -4.32 -10.16
N ASN A 95 14.04 -3.22 -9.65
CA ASN A 95 14.37 -1.86 -10.06
C ASN A 95 13.99 -0.87 -8.95
N CYS A 96 14.42 0.37 -9.12
CA CYS A 96 14.22 1.45 -8.17
C CYS A 96 12.74 1.77 -7.83
N PHE A 97 11.78 1.53 -8.74
CA PHE A 97 10.35 1.75 -8.49
C PHE A 97 9.71 0.68 -7.59
N GLU A 98 10.37 -0.46 -7.41
CA GLU A 98 9.92 -1.55 -6.55
C GLU A 98 10.61 -1.55 -5.18
N ARG A 99 11.62 -0.70 -4.95
CA ARG A 99 12.40 -0.70 -3.70
C ARG A 99 11.64 -0.09 -2.53
N HIS A 100 10.93 1.01 -2.75
CA HIS A 100 10.07 1.65 -1.77
C HIS A 100 8.88 2.27 -2.51
N TYR A 101 7.68 1.77 -2.26
CA TYR A 101 6.50 2.17 -3.02
C TYR A 101 5.22 2.10 -2.18
N VAL A 102 4.18 2.74 -2.69
CA VAL A 102 2.80 2.56 -2.24
C VAL A 102 2.07 1.68 -3.24
N ILE A 103 1.27 0.73 -2.75
CA ILE A 103 0.37 -0.08 -3.56
C ILE A 103 -1.06 0.07 -3.07
N VAL A 104 -1.97 0.33 -4.00
CA VAL A 104 -3.42 0.32 -3.79
C VAL A 104 -3.92 -1.04 -4.27
N ARG A 105 -4.39 -1.87 -3.35
CA ARG A 105 -4.89 -3.22 -3.65
C ARG A 105 -6.41 -3.24 -3.71
N GLY A 106 -6.98 -3.81 -4.77
CA GLY A 106 -8.41 -4.13 -4.82
C GLY A 106 -8.75 -5.22 -3.79
N THR A 107 -9.97 -5.22 -3.27
CA THR A 107 -10.42 -6.15 -2.22
C THR A 107 -11.30 -7.27 -2.75
N ARG A 108 -12.01 -7.03 -3.85
CA ARG A 108 -13.04 -7.92 -4.41
C ARG A 108 -12.86 -8.17 -5.91
N ALA A 109 -12.53 -7.13 -6.68
CA ALA A 109 -12.39 -7.23 -8.13
C ALA A 109 -11.39 -6.18 -8.66
N GLY A 110 -10.84 -6.41 -9.86
CA GLY A 110 -10.03 -5.41 -10.55
C GLY A 110 -10.78 -4.09 -10.84
N GLU A 111 -12.11 -4.13 -10.92
CA GLU A 111 -12.97 -2.97 -11.13
C GLU A 111 -13.10 -2.08 -9.88
N ASP A 112 -12.66 -2.53 -8.71
CA ASP A 112 -12.68 -1.75 -7.46
C ASP A 112 -11.99 -0.38 -7.63
N PHE A 113 -10.96 -0.32 -8.49
CA PHE A 113 -10.23 0.90 -8.79
C PHE A 113 -11.07 1.97 -9.49
N GLN A 114 -12.18 1.62 -10.13
CA GLN A 114 -13.04 2.56 -10.87
C GLN A 114 -14.01 3.31 -9.95
N SER A 115 -14.19 2.86 -8.70
CA SER A 115 -15.07 3.53 -7.76
C SER A 115 -14.57 4.96 -7.43
N PRO A 116 -15.48 5.92 -7.17
CA PRO A 116 -15.08 7.28 -6.79
C PRO A 116 -14.14 7.33 -5.58
N ALA A 117 -14.39 6.48 -4.58
CA ALA A 117 -13.56 6.38 -3.38
C ALA A 117 -12.14 5.87 -3.70
N ALA A 118 -12.02 4.82 -4.53
CA ALA A 118 -10.71 4.34 -4.95
C ALA A 118 -9.95 5.38 -5.79
N GLN A 119 -10.64 6.09 -6.70
CA GLN A 119 -10.03 7.16 -7.49
C GLN A 119 -9.56 8.33 -6.63
N ALA A 120 -10.31 8.69 -5.58
CA ALA A 120 -9.89 9.70 -4.60
C ALA A 120 -8.60 9.27 -3.87
N VAL A 121 -8.50 7.99 -3.47
CA VAL A 121 -7.30 7.41 -2.86
C VAL A 121 -6.10 7.47 -3.82
N ILE A 122 -6.27 6.99 -5.06
CA ILE A 122 -5.21 6.97 -6.07
C ILE A 122 -4.72 8.40 -6.34
N THR A 123 -5.65 9.36 -6.48
CA THR A 123 -5.35 10.78 -6.69
C THR A 123 -4.59 11.39 -5.50
N ALA A 124 -5.00 11.08 -4.27
CA ALA A 124 -4.32 11.57 -3.08
C ALA A 124 -2.88 11.03 -2.99
N LEU A 125 -2.67 9.76 -3.32
CA LEU A 125 -1.36 9.11 -3.31
C LEU A 125 -0.42 9.64 -4.40
N THR A 126 -0.90 9.78 -5.62
CA THR A 126 -0.13 10.36 -6.74
C THR A 126 0.33 11.78 -6.45
N ARG A 127 -0.51 12.58 -5.76
CA ARG A 127 -0.18 13.98 -5.46
C ARG A 127 0.70 14.18 -4.24
N ARG A 128 0.61 13.29 -3.23
CA ARG A 128 1.15 13.58 -1.89
C ARG A 128 2.15 12.55 -1.37
N SER A 129 2.18 11.34 -1.90
CA SER A 129 3.07 10.30 -1.36
C SER A 129 4.54 10.56 -1.68
N GLY A 130 4.82 11.18 -2.83
CA GLY A 130 6.18 11.28 -3.38
C GLY A 130 6.79 9.92 -3.78
N LEU A 131 6.04 8.83 -3.62
CA LEU A 131 6.49 7.47 -3.87
C LEU A 131 5.91 6.95 -5.18
N PRO A 132 6.54 5.92 -5.79
CA PRO A 132 5.91 5.16 -6.84
C PRO A 132 4.56 4.60 -6.34
N VAL A 133 3.51 4.76 -7.13
CA VAL A 133 2.17 4.25 -6.82
C VAL A 133 1.84 3.13 -7.78
N TRP A 134 1.53 1.96 -7.22
CA TRP A 134 1.13 0.77 -7.94
C TRP A 134 -0.35 0.46 -7.65
N LEU A 135 -1.06 -0.06 -8.65
CA LEU A 135 -2.32 -0.76 -8.43
C LEU A 135 -2.05 -2.25 -8.40
N GLY A 136 -2.72 -3.00 -7.54
CA GLY A 136 -2.54 -4.45 -7.46
C GLY A 136 -3.83 -5.21 -7.23
N TYR A 137 -4.04 -6.27 -7.99
CA TYR A 137 -5.15 -7.20 -7.78
C TYR A 137 -4.62 -8.62 -7.91
N GLU A 138 -4.90 -9.44 -6.89
CA GLU A 138 -4.30 -10.77 -6.73
C GLU A 138 -2.75 -10.70 -6.84
N ASP A 139 -2.17 -11.44 -7.78
CA ASP A 139 -0.72 -11.54 -7.98
C ASP A 139 -0.18 -10.52 -9.00
N SER A 140 -1.06 -9.69 -9.57
CA SER A 140 -0.69 -8.67 -10.54
C SER A 140 -0.48 -7.30 -9.87
N LYS A 141 0.47 -6.52 -10.41
CA LYS A 141 0.61 -5.10 -10.10
C LYS A 141 0.99 -4.29 -11.33
N THR A 142 0.50 -3.05 -11.39
CA THR A 142 0.75 -2.10 -12.47
C THR A 142 1.19 -0.76 -11.89
N LEU A 143 2.28 -0.20 -12.41
CA LEU A 143 2.76 1.12 -12.02
C LEU A 143 1.84 2.18 -12.63
N VAL A 144 1.26 3.03 -11.80
CA VAL A 144 0.41 4.16 -12.25
C VAL A 144 1.01 5.53 -11.92
N HIS A 145 2.03 5.57 -11.07
CA HIS A 145 2.81 6.77 -10.81
C HIS A 145 4.28 6.43 -10.53
N PRO A 146 5.24 7.08 -11.21
CA PRO A 146 5.03 8.01 -12.31
C PRO A 146 4.41 7.33 -13.54
N ARG A 147 3.99 8.13 -14.52
CA ARG A 147 3.48 7.63 -15.81
C ARG A 147 4.55 6.83 -16.55
N GLU A 148 4.14 5.88 -17.39
CA GLU A 148 5.02 4.90 -18.05
C GLU A 148 6.22 5.54 -18.79
N GLU A 149 6.01 6.63 -19.54
CA GLU A 149 7.09 7.34 -20.23
C GLU A 149 8.21 7.79 -19.29
N ILE A 150 7.84 8.33 -18.12
CA ILE A 150 8.81 8.79 -17.11
C ILE A 150 9.51 7.60 -16.49
N ALA A 151 8.77 6.54 -16.17
CA ALA A 151 9.35 5.32 -15.63
C ALA A 151 10.39 4.73 -16.59
N HIS A 152 10.08 4.66 -17.88
CA HIS A 152 11.01 4.20 -18.91
C HIS A 152 12.28 5.05 -18.98
N LEU A 153 12.15 6.38 -18.97
CA LEU A 153 13.31 7.28 -19.01
C LEU A 153 14.15 7.24 -17.72
N VAL A 154 13.52 7.02 -16.57
CA VAL A 154 14.24 6.82 -15.30
C VAL A 154 15.06 5.52 -15.37
N LEU A 155 14.47 4.42 -15.83
CA LEU A 155 15.11 3.11 -15.87
C LEU A 155 16.22 2.99 -16.92
N ASN A 156 16.03 3.55 -18.12
CA ASN A 156 17.00 3.39 -19.22
C ASN A 156 18.20 4.35 -19.11
N GLY A 157 18.12 5.38 -18.27
CA GLY A 157 19.20 6.36 -18.09
C GLY A 157 19.38 7.34 -19.26
N ASN A 158 18.55 7.29 -20.29
CA ASN A 158 18.66 8.14 -21.47
C ASN A 158 18.47 9.63 -21.11
N PRO A 159 19.03 10.55 -21.92
CA PRO A 159 18.71 11.97 -21.82
C PRO A 159 17.20 12.20 -21.98
N PRO A 160 16.54 12.84 -21.01
CA PRO A 160 15.12 13.15 -21.12
C PRO A 160 14.85 14.29 -22.12
N PRO A 161 13.66 14.34 -22.74
CA PRO A 161 13.20 15.54 -23.44
C PRO A 161 13.15 16.75 -22.49
N ASP A 162 13.42 17.96 -23.00
CA ASP A 162 13.53 19.19 -22.19
C ASP A 162 12.36 19.41 -21.23
N HIS A 163 11.13 19.13 -21.68
CA HIS A 163 9.92 19.31 -20.89
C HIS A 163 9.75 18.29 -19.74
N LEU A 164 10.54 17.21 -19.71
CA LEU A 164 10.55 16.18 -18.66
C LEU A 164 11.84 16.16 -17.84
N SER A 165 12.84 16.97 -18.21
CA SER A 165 14.17 16.92 -17.62
C SER A 165 14.16 17.08 -16.10
N GLN A 166 13.40 18.05 -15.60
CA GLN A 166 13.32 18.29 -14.15
C GLN A 166 12.63 17.14 -13.42
N GLU A 167 11.49 16.68 -13.93
CA GLU A 167 10.72 15.60 -13.28
C GLU A 167 11.53 14.29 -13.21
N ILE A 168 12.27 13.97 -14.27
CA ILE A 168 13.13 12.76 -14.31
C ILE A 168 14.33 12.90 -13.38
N ALA A 169 14.93 14.09 -13.28
CA ALA A 169 15.98 14.36 -12.32
C ALA A 169 15.49 14.16 -10.88
N ASP A 170 14.31 14.69 -10.53
CA ASP A 170 13.71 14.56 -9.21
C ASP A 170 13.44 13.09 -8.85
N TRP A 171 12.95 12.28 -9.80
CA TRP A 171 12.73 10.85 -9.60
C TRP A 171 14.04 10.08 -9.41
N ARG A 172 15.05 10.33 -10.23
CA ARG A 172 16.38 9.70 -10.10
C ARG A 172 17.03 10.05 -8.77
N GLN A 173 16.93 11.30 -8.32
CA GLN A 173 17.42 11.73 -7.03
C GLN A 173 16.69 11.01 -5.88
N ARG A 174 15.36 10.88 -5.97
CA ARG A 174 14.54 10.29 -4.92
C ARG A 174 14.72 8.79 -4.78
N LEU A 175 14.76 8.07 -5.90
CA LEU A 175 14.81 6.60 -5.91
C LEU A 175 16.24 6.05 -5.84
N GLY A 176 17.24 6.90 -6.15
CA GLY A 176 18.62 6.49 -6.28
C GLY A 176 18.85 5.72 -7.58
N PRO A 177 19.92 4.91 -7.65
CA PRO A 177 20.25 4.15 -8.86
C PRO A 177 19.12 3.20 -9.25
N ALA A 178 18.90 3.12 -10.58
CA ALA A 178 17.85 2.34 -11.24
C ALA A 178 17.86 0.87 -10.85
#